data_AF-A0A369RKA8-F1
#
_entry.id   AF-A0A369RKA8-F1
#
_cell.length_a   1.000
_cell.length_b   1.000
_cell.length_c   1.000
_cell.angle_alpha   90.00
_cell.angle_beta   90.00
_cell.angle_gamma   90.00
#
_symmetry.space_group_name_H-M   'P 1'
#
loop_
_entity.id
_entity.type
_entity.pdbx_description
1 polymer ?
#
loop_
_entity_poly.entity_id
_entity_poly.type
_entity_poly.pdbx_seq_one_letter_code
_entity_poly.pdbx_strand_id
1 'polypeptide(L)'
;MEKLLPRKTSHNLHRFDSTIINLSGYLIKDGLKIGGKSNDSQVKVSVGLKGQLPTSIRFCQGQEESSEDIALVRAINEAKVKKEDILLFDRRIAKVATFTEFDKKEYKFITRTYLKRRYCVIRENEITQKQQPDGSEILEDNIVNLYSGSRAIASTTNKN
;
A
#
# COMPACT_ATOMS: atom_id res chain seq x y z
N MET A 1 -7.17 16.12 -31.64
CA MET A 1 -6.36 16.54 -30.48
C MET A 1 -6.70 15.60 -29.33
N GLU A 2 -5.82 14.65 -29.05
CA GLU A 2 -6.00 13.67 -27.99
C GLU A 2 -5.89 14.38 -26.64
N LYS A 3 -6.88 14.21 -25.75
CA LYS A 3 -6.89 14.91 -24.46
C LYS A 3 -5.81 14.30 -23.57
N LEU A 4 -4.72 15.05 -23.34
CA LEU A 4 -3.61 14.69 -22.45
C LEU A 4 -4.02 14.54 -20.97
N LEU A 5 -5.20 15.01 -20.56
CA LEU A 5 -5.65 14.94 -19.18
C LEU A 5 -6.92 14.08 -19.05
N PRO A 6 -6.97 13.14 -18.08
CA PRO A 6 -8.10 12.25 -17.90
C PRO A 6 -9.37 13.04 -17.57
N ARG A 7 -10.53 12.52 -18.00
CA ARG A 7 -11.85 12.99 -17.55
C ARG A 7 -11.87 12.98 -16.02
N LYS A 8 -12.45 14.04 -15.43
CA LYS A 8 -12.68 14.20 -13.99
C LYS A 8 -13.64 13.12 -13.49
N THR A 9 -13.14 11.90 -13.32
CA THR A 9 -13.76 10.91 -12.46
C THR A 9 -13.23 11.19 -11.06
N SER A 10 -14.14 11.63 -10.19
CA SER A 10 -13.88 12.05 -8.80
C SER A 10 -13.46 10.87 -7.94
N HIS A 11 -12.35 10.24 -8.27
CA HIS A 11 -11.77 9.19 -7.44
C HIS A 11 -10.82 9.88 -6.48
N ASN A 12 -11.17 9.89 -5.19
CA ASN A 12 -10.29 10.33 -4.12
C ASN A 12 -9.14 9.32 -3.88
N LEU A 13 -8.67 8.65 -4.94
CA LEU A 13 -7.58 7.68 -4.87
C LEU A 13 -6.26 8.41 -4.78
N HIS A 14 -5.53 8.14 -3.71
CA HIS A 14 -4.19 8.63 -3.50
C HIS A 14 -3.23 7.44 -3.54
N ARG A 15 -2.52 7.29 -4.66
CA ARG A 15 -1.63 6.15 -4.91
C ARG A 15 -0.25 6.40 -4.31
N PHE A 16 0.34 5.38 -3.72
CA PHE A 16 1.69 5.43 -3.19
C PHE A 16 2.50 4.26 -3.74
N ASP A 17 3.72 4.57 -4.22
CA ASP A 17 4.68 3.57 -4.64
C ASP A 17 6.11 4.05 -4.34
N SER A 18 7.07 3.12 -4.37
CA SER A 18 8.49 3.41 -4.20
C SER A 18 9.27 2.88 -5.39
N THR A 19 10.26 3.65 -5.84
CA THR A 19 11.23 3.22 -6.85
C THR A 19 12.65 3.43 -6.38
N ILE A 20 13.58 2.75 -7.03
CA ILE A 20 15.01 2.84 -6.79
C ILE A 20 15.66 3.40 -8.04
N ILE A 21 16.48 4.42 -7.86
CA ILE A 21 17.28 5.06 -8.89
C ILE A 21 18.72 4.63 -8.68
N ASN A 22 19.24 3.91 -9.66
CA ASN A 22 20.64 3.53 -9.74
C ASN A 22 21.33 4.45 -10.74
N LEU A 23 22.24 5.29 -10.25
CA LEU A 23 23.25 5.94 -11.08
C LEU A 23 24.49 5.04 -11.08
N SER A 24 25.43 5.22 -12.01
CA SER A 24 26.72 4.52 -11.98
C SER A 24 27.28 4.54 -10.55
N GLY A 25 27.68 3.39 -10.01
CA GLY A 25 28.17 3.25 -8.62
C GLY A 25 29.39 4.11 -8.30
N TYR A 26 29.98 4.76 -9.31
CA TYR A 26 31.03 5.77 -9.17
C TYR A 26 30.51 7.14 -8.71
N LEU A 27 29.24 7.46 -9.00
CA LEU A 27 28.66 8.80 -8.81
C LEU A 27 27.87 8.92 -7.51
N ILE A 28 27.14 7.88 -7.09
CA ILE A 28 26.46 7.86 -5.79
C ILE A 28 27.41 7.21 -4.78
N LYS A 29 27.96 8.00 -3.87
CA LYS A 29 28.85 7.52 -2.80
C LYS A 29 28.11 7.30 -1.49
N ASP A 30 27.09 8.12 -1.23
CA ASP A 30 26.37 8.20 0.05
C ASP A 30 24.87 7.91 -0.12
N GLY A 31 24.55 6.71 -0.59
CA GLY A 31 23.18 6.22 -0.78
C GLY A 31 22.95 4.86 -0.13
N LEU A 32 21.72 4.37 -0.29
CA LEU A 32 21.24 3.14 0.35
C LEU A 32 21.85 1.90 -0.30
N LYS A 33 22.14 0.90 0.53
CA LYS A 33 22.58 -0.44 0.10
C LYS A 33 21.36 -1.33 -0.09
N ILE A 34 20.76 -1.32 -1.28
CA ILE A 34 19.52 -2.04 -1.57
C ILE A 34 19.75 -3.08 -2.67
N GLY A 35 20.04 -4.32 -2.28
CA GLY A 35 20.44 -5.36 -3.23
C GLY A 35 21.68 -4.99 -4.05
N GLY A 36 21.94 -5.71 -5.13
CA GLY A 36 23.12 -5.48 -5.98
C GLY A 36 24.44 -5.90 -5.33
N LYS A 37 25.56 -5.39 -5.84
CA LYS A 37 26.90 -5.64 -5.27
C LYS A 37 27.10 -4.78 -4.02
N SER A 38 27.97 -5.22 -3.11
CA SER A 38 28.27 -4.52 -1.83
C SER A 38 28.63 -3.04 -2.01
N ASN A 39 29.21 -2.68 -3.15
CA ASN A 39 29.66 -1.32 -3.43
C ASN A 39 28.61 -0.46 -4.12
N ASP A 40 27.49 -1.04 -4.59
CA ASP A 40 26.44 -0.27 -5.23
C ASP A 40 25.75 0.60 -4.19
N SER A 41 25.44 1.83 -4.58
CA SER A 41 24.78 2.80 -3.74
C SER A 41 23.63 3.41 -4.53
N GLN A 42 22.46 3.44 -3.91
CA GLN A 42 21.20 3.64 -4.63
C GLN A 42 20.34 4.68 -3.93
N VAL A 43 19.55 5.41 -4.71
CA VAL A 43 18.59 6.38 -4.16
C VAL A 43 17.21 5.78 -4.26
N LYS A 44 16.58 5.53 -3.11
CA LYS A 44 15.17 5.13 -3.07
C LYS A 44 14.29 6.36 -2.92
N VAL A 45 13.21 6.40 -3.68
CA VAL A 45 12.23 7.49 -3.68
C VAL A 45 10.83 6.91 -3.56
N SER A 46 10.06 7.39 -2.60
CA SER A 46 8.63 7.12 -2.51
C SER A 46 7.84 8.29 -3.06
N VAL A 47 6.80 8.00 -3.83
CA VAL A 47 5.98 9.00 -4.53
C VAL A 47 4.51 8.77 -4.21
N GLY A 48 3.83 9.86 -3.84
CA GLY A 48 2.37 9.92 -3.78
C GLY A 48 1.80 10.55 -5.04
N LEU A 49 0.76 9.95 -5.62
CA LEU A 49 0.10 10.40 -6.83
C LEU A 49 -1.42 10.56 -6.61
N LYS A 50 -2.00 11.64 -7.14
CA LYS A 50 -3.45 11.76 -7.35
C LYS A 50 -3.74 11.79 -8.84
N GLY A 51 -4.43 10.76 -9.33
CA GLY A 51 -4.50 10.49 -10.76
C GLY A 51 -3.09 10.26 -11.33
N GLN A 52 -2.66 11.09 -12.27
CA GLN A 52 -1.32 11.04 -12.86
C GLN A 52 -0.36 12.08 -12.26
N LEU A 53 -0.83 12.94 -11.35
CA LEU A 53 -0.04 14.06 -10.83
C LEU A 53 0.66 13.68 -9.53
N PRO A 54 1.97 13.92 -9.41
CA PRO A 54 2.67 13.77 -8.15
C PRO A 54 2.21 14.82 -7.14
N THR A 55 1.87 14.34 -5.94
CA THR A 55 1.45 15.18 -4.81
C THR A 55 2.50 15.23 -3.70
N SER A 56 3.36 14.20 -3.65
CA SER A 56 4.47 14.12 -2.70
C SER A 56 5.59 13.29 -3.30
N ILE A 57 6.82 13.70 -3.03
CA ILE A 57 8.05 12.98 -3.40
C ILE A 57 8.91 12.97 -2.14
N ARG A 58 9.35 11.79 -1.72
CA ARG A 58 10.17 11.60 -0.54
C ARG A 58 11.41 10.78 -0.89
N PHE A 59 12.58 11.37 -0.67
CA PHE A 59 13.85 10.64 -0.75
C PHE A 59 14.05 9.86 0.55
N CYS A 60 14.35 8.57 0.44
CA CYS A 60 14.71 7.75 1.57
C CYS A 60 16.14 8.07 2.02
N GLN A 61 16.31 8.33 3.31
CA GLN A 61 17.55 8.83 3.92
C GLN A 61 18.25 7.76 4.76
N GLY A 62 17.53 6.77 5.26
CA GLY A 62 18.06 5.75 6.20
C GLY A 62 18.06 4.34 5.61
N GLN A 63 19.08 3.53 5.97
CA GLN A 63 19.22 2.15 5.48
C GLN A 63 18.02 1.26 5.86
N GLU A 64 17.34 1.57 6.97
CA GLU A 64 16.09 0.90 7.37
C GLU A 64 14.96 1.09 6.34
N GLU A 65 15.00 2.18 5.58
CA GLU A 65 14.03 2.50 4.52
C GLU A 65 14.27 1.71 3.24
N SER A 66 15.30 0.85 3.21
CA SER A 66 15.34 -0.26 2.25
C SER A 66 14.05 -1.09 2.32
N SER A 67 13.47 -1.24 3.53
CA SER A 67 12.17 -1.87 3.74
C SER A 67 11.01 -0.93 3.38
N GLU A 68 10.06 -1.44 2.60
CA GLU A 68 8.84 -0.70 2.24
C GLU A 68 7.85 -0.55 3.39
N ASP A 69 7.86 -1.50 4.35
CA ASP A 69 7.14 -1.37 5.61
C ASP A 69 7.59 -0.14 6.43
N ILE A 70 8.70 0.49 6.06
CA ILE A 70 9.19 1.73 6.66
C ILE A 70 9.08 2.89 5.67
N ALA A 71 9.67 2.76 4.47
CA ALA A 71 9.72 3.83 3.48
C ALA A 71 8.32 4.31 3.05
N LEU A 72 7.46 3.37 2.64
CA LEU A 72 6.15 3.70 2.11
C LEU A 72 5.21 4.20 3.22
N VAL A 73 5.32 3.62 4.43
CA VAL A 73 4.57 4.06 5.61
C VAL A 73 4.94 5.49 5.99
N ARG A 74 6.24 5.84 6.00
CA ARG A 74 6.70 7.21 6.23
C ARG A 74 6.19 8.15 5.12
N ALA A 75 6.27 7.74 3.86
CA ALA A 75 5.77 8.54 2.74
C ALA A 75 4.27 8.82 2.83
N ILE A 76 3.46 7.85 3.25
CA ILE A 76 2.02 8.02 3.49
C ILE A 76 1.78 8.98 4.66
N ASN A 77 2.50 8.81 5.78
CA ASN A 77 2.33 9.62 6.98
C ASN A 77 2.77 11.08 6.79
N GLU A 78 3.76 11.34 5.94
CA GLU A 78 4.24 12.70 5.62
C GLU A 78 3.42 13.38 4.51
N ALA A 79 2.65 12.60 3.72
CA ALA A 79 1.83 13.15 2.67
C ALA A 79 0.61 13.90 3.21
N LYS A 80 0.23 14.98 2.52
CA LYS A 80 -1.00 15.73 2.81
C LYS A 80 -2.21 14.98 2.23
N VAL A 81 -2.68 13.98 2.96
CA VAL A 81 -3.88 13.20 2.66
C VAL A 81 -5.11 13.83 3.32
N LYS A 82 -6.27 13.76 2.65
CA LYS A 82 -7.57 14.18 3.20
C LYS A 82 -8.30 12.97 3.78
N LYS A 83 -9.22 13.18 4.72
CA LYS A 83 -10.01 12.09 5.33
C LYS A 83 -10.87 11.33 4.32
N GLU A 84 -11.26 11.99 3.24
CA GLU A 84 -12.04 11.43 2.15
C GLU A 84 -11.19 10.68 1.12
N ASP A 85 -9.86 10.79 1.22
CA ASP A 85 -8.94 10.07 0.34
C ASP A 85 -8.91 8.58 0.71
N ILE A 86 -8.79 7.76 -0.33
CA ILE A 86 -8.57 6.33 -0.25
C ILE A 86 -7.13 6.07 -0.69
N LEU A 87 -6.29 5.64 0.25
CA LEU A 87 -4.90 5.32 0.01
C LEU A 87 -4.80 4.02 -0.80
N LEU A 88 -4.08 4.03 -1.91
CA LEU A 88 -3.86 2.85 -2.74
C LEU A 88 -2.37 2.53 -2.78
N PHE A 89 -2.00 1.35 -2.31
CA PHE A 89 -0.62 0.86 -2.36
C PHE A 89 -0.61 -0.65 -2.63
N ASP A 90 0.49 -1.16 -3.16
CA ASP A 90 0.60 -2.58 -3.52
C ASP A 90 0.89 -3.47 -2.29
N ARG A 91 1.44 -4.68 -2.52
CA ARG A 91 1.80 -5.66 -1.46
C ARG A 91 2.98 -5.24 -0.58
N ARG A 92 3.63 -4.11 -0.87
CA ARG A 92 4.90 -3.72 -0.24
C ARG A 92 4.76 -3.34 1.23
N ILE A 93 3.55 -3.01 1.70
CA ILE A 93 3.24 -2.91 3.14
C ILE A 93 2.63 -4.24 3.58
N ALA A 94 3.36 -4.97 4.42
CA ALA A 94 3.00 -6.30 4.86
C ALA A 94 2.72 -6.39 6.37
N LYS A 95 3.06 -5.40 7.20
CA LYS A 95 2.81 -5.50 8.64
C LYS A 95 1.34 -5.25 9.00
N VAL A 96 0.72 -6.18 9.74
CA VAL A 96 -0.66 -5.99 10.27
C VAL A 96 -0.71 -4.76 11.19
N ALA A 97 0.34 -4.54 11.98
CA ALA A 97 0.45 -3.38 12.86
C ALA A 97 0.30 -2.05 12.09
N THR A 98 0.79 -1.97 10.85
CA THR A 98 0.63 -0.79 10.00
C THR A 98 -0.83 -0.58 9.61
N PHE A 99 -1.57 -1.65 9.28
CA PHE A 99 -3.01 -1.55 9.01
C PHE A 99 -3.80 -1.11 10.25
N THR A 100 -3.43 -1.61 11.43
CA THR A 100 -4.01 -1.15 12.71
C THR A 100 -3.68 0.32 12.98
N GLU A 101 -2.48 0.79 12.64
CA GLU A 101 -2.14 2.21 12.75
C GLU A 101 -2.98 3.07 11.80
N PHE A 102 -3.14 2.63 10.55
CA PHE A 102 -3.96 3.33 9.56
C PHE A 102 -5.44 3.38 9.96
N ASP A 103 -5.97 2.29 10.52
CA ASP A 103 -7.33 2.22 11.06
C ASP A 103 -7.52 3.22 12.22
N LYS A 104 -6.57 3.28 13.17
CA LYS A 104 -6.58 4.27 14.26
C LYS A 104 -6.52 5.72 13.77
N LYS A 105 -5.90 5.96 12.61
CA LYS A 105 -5.85 7.27 11.94
C LYS A 105 -7.08 7.55 11.07
N GLU A 106 -8.06 6.65 11.07
CA GLU A 106 -9.26 6.70 10.23
C GLU A 106 -8.93 6.77 8.72
N TYR A 107 -7.78 6.23 8.30
CA TYR A 107 -7.42 6.17 6.89
C TYR A 107 -8.22 5.08 6.19
N LYS A 108 -8.83 5.44 5.05
CA LYS A 108 -9.39 4.46 4.11
C LYS A 108 -8.28 4.00 3.20
N PHE A 109 -8.12 2.70 3.02
CA PHE A 109 -7.08 2.18 2.15
C PHE A 109 -7.51 0.93 1.39
N ILE A 110 -6.90 0.75 0.22
CA ILE A 110 -6.99 -0.44 -0.61
C ILE A 110 -5.56 -0.94 -0.82
N THR A 111 -5.35 -2.21 -0.56
CA THR A 111 -4.07 -2.86 -0.79
C THR A 111 -4.26 -4.30 -1.21
N ARG A 112 -3.30 -4.83 -1.94
CA ARG A 112 -3.23 -6.27 -2.19
C ARG A 112 -2.57 -6.93 -0.99
N THR A 113 -3.24 -7.90 -0.39
CA THR A 113 -2.72 -8.60 0.80
C THR A 113 -1.61 -9.60 0.42
N TYR A 114 -0.81 -9.99 1.41
CA TYR A 114 0.19 -11.06 1.23
C TYR A 114 -0.49 -12.44 1.19
N LEU A 115 -0.08 -13.31 0.26
CA LEU A 115 -0.76 -14.59 -0.01
C LEU A 115 -0.90 -15.50 1.22
N LYS A 116 0.09 -15.51 2.13
CA LYS A 116 0.07 -16.35 3.34
C LYS A 116 -0.43 -15.59 4.58
N ARG A 117 -1.26 -14.56 4.40
CA ARG A 117 -1.82 -13.78 5.52
C ARG A 117 -2.77 -14.65 6.33
N ARG A 118 -2.63 -14.63 7.64
CA ARG A 118 -3.60 -15.24 8.56
C ARG A 118 -4.74 -14.27 8.81
N TYR A 119 -5.96 -14.79 8.75
CA TYR A 119 -7.18 -14.03 8.98
C TYR A 119 -8.28 -14.95 9.52
N CYS A 120 -9.27 -14.36 10.18
CA CYS A 120 -10.52 -15.02 10.56
C CYS A 120 -11.68 -14.33 9.83
N VAL A 121 -12.55 -15.11 9.20
CA VAL A 121 -13.77 -14.59 8.59
C VAL A 121 -14.74 -14.19 9.70
N ILE A 122 -15.21 -12.96 9.65
CA ILE A 122 -16.23 -12.41 10.54
C ILE A 122 -17.61 -12.55 9.88
N ARG A 123 -17.68 -12.24 8.58
CA ARG A 123 -18.90 -12.28 7.79
C ARG A 123 -18.58 -12.49 6.32
N GLU A 124 -19.37 -13.33 5.67
CA GLU A 124 -19.39 -13.49 4.22
C GLU A 124 -20.50 -12.60 3.65
N ASN A 125 -20.19 -11.82 2.63
CA ASN A 125 -21.16 -10.98 1.93
C ASN A 125 -21.71 -11.73 0.72
N GLU A 126 -22.95 -11.44 0.33
CA GLU A 126 -23.54 -12.01 -0.88
C GLU A 126 -22.89 -11.41 -2.14
N ILE A 127 -22.39 -12.27 -3.03
CA ILE A 127 -21.85 -11.85 -4.32
C ILE A 127 -22.99 -11.73 -5.33
N THR A 128 -23.46 -10.50 -5.56
CA THR A 128 -24.56 -10.24 -6.52
C THR A 128 -24.10 -10.34 -7.98
N GLN A 129 -22.82 -10.09 -8.27
CA GLN A 129 -22.23 -10.15 -9.61
C GLN A 129 -20.91 -10.91 -9.58
N LYS A 130 -20.97 -12.20 -9.85
CA LYS A 130 -19.79 -13.09 -9.79
C LYS A 130 -18.81 -12.82 -10.92
N GLN A 131 -19.33 -12.66 -12.14
CA GLN A 131 -18.52 -12.41 -13.33
C GLN A 131 -18.43 -10.92 -13.62
N GLN A 132 -17.21 -10.42 -13.77
CA GLN A 132 -16.92 -9.03 -14.04
C GLN A 132 -16.86 -8.75 -15.55
N PRO A 133 -17.05 -7.49 -15.98
CA PRO A 133 -17.00 -7.12 -17.40
C PRO A 133 -15.67 -7.43 -18.10
N ASP A 134 -14.57 -7.56 -17.36
CA ASP A 134 -13.25 -7.91 -17.87
C ASP A 134 -13.00 -9.44 -17.94
N GLY A 135 -14.02 -10.25 -17.63
CA GLY A 135 -13.94 -11.71 -17.60
C GLY A 135 -13.37 -12.28 -16.29
N SER A 136 -12.97 -11.44 -15.33
CA SER A 136 -12.57 -11.91 -14.01
C SER A 136 -13.77 -12.39 -13.19
N GLU A 137 -13.51 -13.25 -12.20
CA GLU A 137 -14.54 -13.81 -11.32
C GLU A 137 -14.23 -13.46 -9.87
N ILE A 138 -15.23 -12.94 -9.15
CA ILE A 138 -15.17 -12.78 -7.70
C ILE A 138 -15.46 -14.15 -7.08
N LEU A 139 -14.45 -14.71 -6.42
CA LEU A 139 -14.58 -15.99 -5.73
C LEU A 139 -15.27 -15.82 -4.36
N GLU A 140 -14.87 -14.80 -3.61
CA GLU A 140 -15.31 -14.56 -2.23
C GLU A 140 -15.34 -13.05 -1.95
N ASP A 141 -16.31 -12.61 -1.13
CA ASP A 141 -16.38 -11.27 -0.55
C ASP A 141 -16.58 -11.41 0.96
N ASN A 142 -15.52 -11.16 1.73
CA ASN A 142 -15.48 -11.44 3.16
C ASN A 142 -15.05 -10.21 3.95
N ILE A 143 -15.74 -9.97 5.07
CA ILE A 143 -15.21 -9.16 6.16
C ILE A 143 -14.37 -10.07 7.06
N VAL A 144 -13.10 -9.72 7.23
CA VAL A 144 -12.14 -10.53 7.96
C VAL A 144 -11.40 -9.71 9.03
N ASN A 145 -10.91 -10.39 10.06
CA ASN A 145 -9.94 -9.84 11.00
C ASN A 145 -8.54 -10.39 10.70
N LEU A 146 -7.55 -9.53 10.46
CA LEU A 146 -6.16 -9.94 10.25
C LEU A 146 -5.43 -10.09 11.59
N TYR A 147 -4.56 -11.09 11.72
CA TYR A 147 -3.77 -11.27 12.95
C TYR A 147 -2.34 -11.74 12.69
N SER A 148 -1.46 -11.48 13.65
CA SER A 148 -0.09 -12.00 13.72
C SER A 148 0.04 -12.98 14.89
N GLY A 149 0.61 -14.16 14.65
CA GLY A 149 0.77 -15.20 15.68
C GLY A 149 -0.32 -16.27 15.68
N SER A 150 -0.40 -17.05 16.76
CA SER A 150 -1.22 -18.27 16.85
C SER A 150 -2.64 -18.05 17.38
N ARG A 151 -2.96 -16.87 17.91
CA ARG A 151 -4.30 -16.58 18.45
C ARG A 151 -5.15 -15.86 17.41
N ALA A 152 -5.99 -16.63 16.74
CA ALA A 152 -7.24 -16.14 16.19
C ALA A 152 -8.05 -15.50 17.33
N ILE A 153 -8.41 -14.23 17.22
CA ILE A 153 -9.42 -13.65 18.10
C ILE A 153 -10.75 -14.19 17.56
N ALA A 154 -11.27 -15.23 18.21
CA ALA A 154 -12.61 -15.71 17.94
C ALA A 154 -13.59 -14.55 18.14
N SER A 155 -14.33 -14.18 17.10
CA SER A 155 -15.45 -13.27 17.24
C SER A 155 -16.47 -13.96 18.13
N THR A 156 -16.70 -13.42 19.33
CA THR A 156 -17.84 -13.78 20.16
C THR A 156 -19.10 -13.36 19.42
N THR A 157 -19.71 -14.30 18.69
CA THR A 157 -21.06 -14.16 18.16
C THR A 157 -22.02 -14.22 19.36
N ASN A 158 -22.29 -13.09 20.00
CA ASN A 158 -23.50 -12.96 20.79
C ASN A 158 -24.67 -12.83 19.80
N LYS A 159 -25.34 -13.94 19.55
CA LYS A 159 -26.71 -13.95 19.04
C LYS A 159 -27.59 -13.30 20.10
N ASN A 160 -28.17 -12.14 19.79
CA ASN A 160 -29.46 -11.71 20.33
C ASN A 160 -30.43 -11.64 19.16
#